data_AF-A0A7W7WXL8-F1
#
_entry.id   AF-A0A7W7WXL8-F1
#
_cell.length_a   1.000
_cell.length_b   1.000
_cell.length_c   1.000
_cell.angle_alpha   90.00
_cell.angle_beta   90.00
_cell.angle_gamma   90.00
#
_symmetry.space_group_name_H-M   'P 1'
#
loop_
_entity.id
_entity.type
_entity.pdbx_description
1 polymer ?
#
loop_
_entity_poly.entity_id
_entity_poly.type
_entity_poly.pdbx_seq_one_letter_code
_entity_poly.pdbx_strand_id
1 'polypeptide(L)'
;MDLEDTGHVARIRFLIRDRDGKYPALIDEILGGAGIATILTGVRMPRMNAIMERWVKSLRGELLDRTLIWNEAHLRHALREYERHYNEHRTHRSLAAAAPLRARPQSLGPDRIERLAVLRRDRLGGVLHEYRHAA
;
A
#
# COMPACT_ATOMS: atom_id res chain seq x y z
N MET A 1 -9.92 -3.46 3.62
CA MET A 1 -9.39 -4.75 3.18
C MET A 1 -10.09 -5.81 3.98
N ASP A 2 -11.16 -6.36 3.42
CA ASP A 2 -11.75 -7.60 3.93
C ASP A 2 -10.78 -8.73 3.55
N LEU A 3 -10.58 -9.72 4.43
CA LEU A 3 -9.67 -10.84 4.14
C LEU A 3 -10.18 -11.67 2.94
N GLU A 4 -11.47 -11.56 2.64
CA GLU A 4 -12.15 -12.19 1.51
C GLU A 4 -12.08 -11.36 0.21
N ASP A 5 -11.74 -10.06 0.27
CA ASP A 5 -11.68 -9.15 -0.89
C ASP A 5 -10.37 -9.32 -1.71
N THR A 6 -9.43 -10.12 -1.19
CA THR A 6 -8.24 -10.57 -1.93
C THR A 6 -8.64 -11.64 -2.93
N GLY A 7 -9.24 -11.23 -4.05
CA GLY A 7 -9.56 -12.11 -5.17
C GLY A 7 -8.38 -13.03 -5.53
N HIS A 8 -8.47 -14.30 -5.13
CA HIS A 8 -7.77 -15.45 -5.68
C HIS A 8 -6.26 -15.30 -6.03
N VAL A 9 -5.35 -14.92 -5.11
CA VAL A 9 -3.90 -15.19 -5.36
C VAL A 9 -3.01 -15.45 -4.11
N ALA A 10 -3.41 -15.14 -2.87
CA ALA A 10 -2.51 -15.37 -1.71
C ALA A 10 -3.22 -15.94 -0.48
N ARG A 11 -2.93 -17.21 -0.16
CA ARG A 11 -3.29 -17.79 1.14
C ARG A 11 -2.41 -17.17 2.22
N ILE A 12 -2.97 -16.27 3.02
CA ILE A 12 -2.31 -15.69 4.19
C ILE A 12 -2.06 -16.82 5.19
N ARG A 13 -0.80 -16.99 5.62
CA ARG A 13 -0.41 -18.01 6.63
C ARG A 13 -0.02 -17.40 7.96
N PHE A 14 0.47 -16.16 7.94
CA PHE A 14 0.98 -15.47 9.11
C PHE A 14 0.49 -14.03 9.12
N LEU A 15 0.12 -13.55 10.30
CA LEU A 15 -0.09 -12.13 10.57
C LEU A 15 1.00 -11.66 11.53
N ILE A 16 1.82 -10.69 11.12
CA ILE A 16 2.77 -10.04 12.02
C ILE A 16 2.11 -8.77 12.56
N ARG A 17 1.98 -8.65 13.88
CA ARG A 17 1.41 -7.45 14.52
C ARG A 17 2.14 -7.08 15.80
N ASP A 18 1.94 -5.86 16.27
CA ASP A 18 2.40 -5.44 17.58
C ASP A 18 1.50 -5.97 18.71
N ARG A 19 1.88 -5.64 19.94
CA ARG A 19 1.19 -6.07 21.16
C ARG A 19 0.15 -5.04 21.64
N ASP A 20 -0.38 -4.19 20.75
CA ASP A 20 -1.37 -3.18 21.13
C ASP A 20 -2.61 -3.86 21.73
N GLY A 21 -3.10 -3.34 22.87
CA GLY A 21 -4.25 -3.87 23.59
C GLY A 21 -5.58 -3.76 22.82
N LYS A 22 -5.60 -3.03 21.70
CA LYS A 22 -6.73 -3.01 20.75
C LYS A 22 -7.01 -4.37 20.10
N TYR A 23 -6.07 -5.31 20.16
CA TYR A 23 -6.26 -6.67 19.64
C TYR A 23 -6.62 -7.63 20.79
N PRO A 24 -7.92 -7.86 21.06
CA PRO A 24 -8.33 -8.85 22.06
C PRO A 24 -7.95 -10.27 21.64
N ALA A 25 -7.88 -11.19 22.60
CA ALA A 25 -7.58 -12.60 22.36
C ALA A 25 -8.51 -13.25 21.31
N LEU A 26 -9.77 -12.78 21.24
CA LEU A 26 -10.76 -13.21 20.24
C LEU A 26 -10.25 -13.06 18.80
N ILE A 27 -9.43 -12.04 18.50
CA ILE A 27 -8.88 -11.87 17.15
C ILE A 27 -7.92 -13.02 16.81
N ASP A 28 -7.08 -13.43 17.75
CA ASP A 28 -6.13 -14.53 17.52
C ASP A 28 -6.87 -15.87 17.37
N GLU A 29 -7.99 -16.07 18.07
CA GLU A 29 -8.88 -17.23 17.92
C GLU A 29 -9.52 -17.28 16.53
N ILE A 30 -10.07 -16.16 16.05
CA ILE A 30 -10.68 -16.05 14.72
C ILE A 30 -9.63 -16.33 13.63
N LEU A 31 -8.44 -15.73 13.74
CA LEU A 31 -7.35 -15.94 12.80
C LEU A 31 -6.85 -17.39 12.82
N GLY A 32 -6.73 -18.00 14.00
CA GLY A 32 -6.39 -19.40 14.17
C GLY A 32 -7.41 -20.33 13.51
N GLY A 33 -8.72 -20.05 13.66
CA GLY A 33 -9.79 -20.77 12.98
C GLY A 33 -9.73 -20.67 11.45
N ALA A 34 -9.21 -19.55 10.93
CA ALA A 34 -8.93 -19.36 9.50
C ALA A 34 -7.58 -19.96 9.04
N GLY A 35 -6.81 -20.58 9.94
CA GLY A 35 -5.50 -21.15 9.63
C GLY A 35 -4.37 -20.12 9.48
N ILE A 36 -4.53 -18.93 10.06
CA ILE A 36 -3.56 -17.83 10.08
C ILE A 36 -2.89 -17.79 11.45
N ALA A 37 -1.57 -17.94 11.49
CA ALA A 37 -0.81 -17.85 12.73
C ALA A 37 -0.41 -16.40 13.05
N THR A 38 -0.82 -15.87 14.21
CA THR A 38 -0.37 -14.57 14.69
C THR A 38 1.06 -14.65 15.22
N ILE A 39 1.93 -13.77 14.73
CA ILE A 39 3.29 -13.55 15.22
C ILE A 39 3.36 -12.15 15.83
N LEU A 40 3.60 -12.09 17.14
CA LEU A 40 3.74 -10.83 17.84
C LEU A 40 5.16 -10.27 17.68
N THR A 41 5.27 -8.97 17.42
CA THR A 41 6.57 -8.29 17.49
C THR A 41 7.13 -8.34 18.92
N GLY A 42 8.46 -8.27 19.01
CA GLY A 42 9.15 -8.15 20.29
C GLY A 42 8.78 -6.86 21.00
N VAL A 43 8.79 -6.90 22.33
CA VAL A 43 8.48 -5.72 23.16
C VAL A 43 9.47 -4.60 22.83
N ARG A 44 8.95 -3.43 22.43
CA ARG A 44 9.75 -2.26 22.02
C ARG A 44 10.69 -2.54 20.83
N MET A 45 10.28 -3.41 19.91
CA MET A 45 11.04 -3.73 18.68
C MET A 45 10.33 -3.22 17.41
N PRO A 46 10.27 -1.89 17.16
CA PRO A 46 9.54 -1.31 16.03
C PRO A 46 10.07 -1.79 14.66
N ARG A 47 11.33 -2.22 14.59
CA ARG A 47 11.92 -2.78 13.36
C ARG A 47 11.23 -4.06 12.88
N MET A 48 10.62 -4.84 13.77
CA MET A 48 9.85 -6.03 13.38
C MET A 48 8.55 -5.69 12.64
N ASN A 49 8.08 -4.44 12.73
CA ASN A 49 6.93 -3.92 12.00
C ASN A 49 7.32 -2.92 10.89
N ALA A 50 8.60 -2.87 10.50
CA ALA A 50 9.15 -1.78 9.68
C ALA A 50 8.43 -1.57 8.33
N ILE A 51 7.83 -2.62 7.76
CA ILE A 51 7.07 -2.53 6.51
C ILE A 51 5.82 -1.68 6.73
N MET A 52 5.01 -2.00 7.75
CA MET A 52 3.81 -1.23 8.04
C MET A 52 4.12 0.17 8.57
N GLU A 53 5.15 0.32 9.40
CA GLU A 53 5.60 1.64 9.85
C GLU A 53 5.99 2.53 8.66
N ARG A 54 6.70 1.97 7.68
CA ARG A 54 7.06 2.69 6.45
C ARG A 54 5.83 3.01 5.61
N TRP A 55 4.89 2.09 5.50
CA TRP A 55 3.64 2.32 4.77
C TRP A 55 2.83 3.46 5.37
N VAL A 56 2.61 3.45 6.69
CA VAL A 56 1.88 4.51 7.41
C VAL A 56 2.60 5.85 7.29
N LYS A 57 3.94 5.85 7.41
CA LYS A 57 4.73 7.08 7.23
C LYS A 57 4.59 7.65 5.82
N SER A 58 4.59 6.81 4.79
CA SER A 58 4.34 7.23 3.40
C SER A 58 2.93 7.78 3.22
N LEU A 59 1.90 7.06 3.68
CA LEU A 59 0.51 7.53 3.65
C LEU A 59 0.36 8.91 4.29
N ARG A 60 0.99 9.10 5.46
CA ARG A 60 0.94 10.36 6.18
C ARG A 60 1.58 11.51 5.37
N GLY A 61 2.83 11.34 4.95
CA GLY A 61 3.58 12.40 4.28
C GLY A 61 3.13 12.69 2.84
N GLU A 62 2.53 11.71 2.16
CA GLU A 62 2.07 11.84 0.77
C GLU A 62 0.60 12.27 0.68
N LEU A 63 -0.25 11.87 1.63
CA LEU A 63 -1.69 12.17 1.62
C LEU A 63 -2.13 13.01 2.84
N LEU A 64 -2.05 12.44 4.04
CA LEU A 64 -2.82 12.96 5.19
C LEU A 64 -2.31 14.32 5.68
N ASP A 65 -1.01 14.57 5.60
CA ASP A 65 -0.42 15.85 6.00
C ASP A 65 -0.62 16.95 4.92
N ARG A 66 -1.14 16.58 3.74
CA ARG A 66 -1.31 17.46 2.58
C ARG A 66 -2.76 17.69 2.18
N THR A 67 -3.70 17.04 2.88
CA THR A 67 -5.12 17.04 2.52
C THR A 67 -5.96 17.45 3.71
N LEU A 68 -6.78 18.49 3.54
CA LEU A 68 -7.81 18.81 4.53
C LEU A 68 -8.92 17.76 4.45
N ILE A 69 -9.09 16.98 5.52
CA ILE A 69 -10.11 15.93 5.59
C ILE A 69 -11.40 16.50 6.20
N TRP A 70 -12.38 16.77 5.34
CA TRP A 70 -13.70 17.30 5.76
C TRP A 70 -14.54 16.38 6.66
N ASN A 71 -14.59 15.08 6.37
CA ASN A 71 -15.41 14.14 7.13
C ASN A 71 -14.93 12.69 6.92
N GLU A 72 -15.57 11.74 7.60
CA GLU A 72 -15.23 10.33 7.52
C GLU A 72 -15.38 9.75 6.10
N ALA A 73 -16.44 10.12 5.37
CA ALA A 73 -16.64 9.64 4.00
C ALA A 73 -15.51 10.10 3.08
N HIS A 74 -15.07 11.35 3.22
CA HIS A 74 -13.93 11.89 2.51
C HIS A 74 -12.63 11.16 2.89
N LEU A 75 -12.39 10.92 4.19
CA LEU A 75 -11.24 10.14 4.64
C LEU A 75 -11.21 8.75 4.01
N ARG A 76 -12.33 8.03 4.06
CA ARG A 76 -12.45 6.69 3.48
C ARG A 76 -12.23 6.69 1.97
N HIS A 77 -12.69 7.72 1.26
CA HIS A 77 -12.42 7.88 -0.16
C HIS A 77 -10.93 8.13 -0.42
N ALA A 78 -10.32 9.06 0.29
CA ALA A 78 -8.91 9.41 0.15
C ALA A 78 -7.98 8.23 0.45
N LEU A 79 -8.28 7.45 1.50
CA LEU A 79 -7.53 6.24 1.85
C LEU A 79 -7.62 5.16 0.77
N ARG A 80 -8.81 4.93 0.18
CA ARG A 80 -8.99 3.97 -0.93
C ARG A 80 -8.21 4.40 -2.18
N GLU A 81 -8.24 5.68 -2.50
CA GLU A 81 -7.50 6.22 -3.65
C GLU A 81 -5.98 6.12 -3.43
N TYR A 82 -5.51 6.35 -2.20
CA TYR A 82 -4.11 6.15 -1.85
C TYR A 82 -3.69 4.69 -1.89
N GLU A 83 -4.51 3.76 -1.37
CA GLU A 83 -4.23 2.32 -1.45
C GLU A 83 -4.06 1.86 -2.90
N ARG A 84 -4.99 2.26 -3.78
CA ARG A 84 -4.90 1.99 -5.22
C ARG A 84 -3.63 2.58 -5.82
N HIS A 85 -3.35 3.85 -5.53
CA HIS A 85 -2.13 4.51 -6.01
C HIS A 85 -0.87 3.79 -5.52
N TYR A 86 -0.79 3.45 -4.24
CA TYR A 86 0.38 2.80 -3.63
C TYR A 86 0.68 1.43 -4.23
N ASN A 87 -0.38 0.64 -4.46
CA ASN A 87 -0.28 -0.74 -4.92
C ASN A 87 -0.18 -0.86 -6.44
N GLU A 88 -0.83 0.01 -7.19
CA GLU A 88 -0.89 -0.10 -8.66
C GLU A 88 0.01 0.89 -9.38
N HIS A 89 0.46 1.97 -8.75
CA HIS A 89 1.16 3.05 -9.46
C HIS A 89 2.49 3.47 -8.85
N ARG A 90 2.52 3.68 -7.53
CA ARG A 90 3.69 4.21 -6.82
C ARG A 90 4.87 3.28 -7.01
N THR A 91 5.96 3.81 -7.54
CA THR A 91 7.17 3.02 -7.81
C THR A 91 7.91 2.70 -6.51
N HIS A 92 8.36 1.46 -6.36
CA HIS A 92 9.17 1.04 -5.20
C HIS A 92 10.57 0.64 -5.64
N ARG A 93 11.58 1.23 -5.00
CA ARG A 93 12.99 0.92 -5.32
C ARG A 93 13.33 -0.55 -5.08
N SER A 94 12.77 -1.16 -4.03
CA SER A 94 12.93 -2.59 -3.73
C SER A 94 12.30 -3.50 -4.79
N LEU A 95 11.39 -2.99 -5.62
CA LEU A 95 10.72 -3.70 -6.70
C LEU A 95 11.23 -3.26 -8.08
N ALA A 96 12.49 -2.81 -8.17
CA ALA A 96 13.08 -2.32 -9.40
C ALA A 96 12.23 -1.25 -10.12
N ALA A 97 11.71 -0.30 -9.34
CA ALA A 97 10.81 0.77 -9.76
C ALA A 97 9.43 0.31 -10.27
N ALA A 98 9.03 -0.93 -10.05
CA ALA A 98 7.66 -1.39 -10.23
C ALA A 98 6.74 -0.97 -9.07
N ALA A 99 5.43 -0.98 -9.31
CA ALA A 99 4.42 -0.95 -8.26
C ALA A 99 4.14 -2.39 -7.76
N PRO A 100 3.66 -2.59 -6.52
CA PRO A 100 3.46 -3.92 -5.92
C PRO A 100 2.59 -4.87 -6.75
N LEU A 101 1.53 -4.35 -7.37
CA LEU A 101 0.58 -5.10 -8.19
C LEU A 101 0.82 -4.90 -9.70
N ARG A 102 2.03 -4.47 -10.10
CA ARG A 102 2.41 -4.36 -11.51
C ARG A 102 3.64 -5.20 -11.83
N ALA A 103 3.64 -5.73 -13.05
CA ALA A 103 4.84 -6.31 -13.62
C ALA A 103 5.98 -5.28 -13.68
N ARG A 104 7.21 -5.77 -13.56
CA ARG A 104 8.40 -4.92 -13.68
C ARG A 104 8.41 -4.25 -15.06
N PRO A 105 8.65 -2.93 -15.14
CA PRO A 105 8.75 -2.26 -16.42
C PRO A 105 9.95 -2.81 -17.21
N GLN A 106 9.76 -2.98 -18.52
CA GLN A 106 10.84 -3.33 -19.42
C GLN A 106 11.76 -2.12 -19.62
N SER A 107 13.06 -2.38 -19.79
CA SER A 107 14.01 -1.31 -20.13
C SER A 107 13.71 -0.79 -21.53
N LEU A 108 13.70 0.53 -21.68
CA LEU A 108 13.54 1.19 -22.97
C LEU A 108 14.93 1.53 -23.54
N GLY A 109 15.12 1.30 -24.85
CA GLY A 109 16.30 1.78 -25.56
C GLY A 109 16.27 3.30 -25.75
N PRO A 110 17.42 3.95 -26.04
CA PRO A 110 17.56 5.40 -26.12
C PRO A 110 16.53 6.05 -27.07
N ASP A 111 16.40 5.51 -28.28
CA ASP A 111 15.49 6.04 -29.30
C ASP A 111 14.02 6.03 -28.85
N ARG A 112 13.63 5.05 -28.03
CA ARG A 112 12.27 4.99 -27.46
C ARG A 112 12.07 5.97 -26.33
N ILE A 113 13.12 6.30 -25.57
CA ILE A 113 13.06 7.31 -24.51
C ILE A 113 12.89 8.70 -25.13
N GLU A 114 13.62 9.02 -26.20
CA GLU A 114 13.53 10.31 -26.89
C GLU A 114 12.14 10.59 -27.47
N ARG A 115 11.43 9.54 -27.89
CA ARG A 115 10.06 9.62 -28.42
C ARG A 115 8.98 9.39 -27.36
N LEU A 116 9.36 9.28 -26.08
CA LEU A 116 8.42 8.94 -25.03
C LEU A 116 7.52 10.12 -24.69
N ALA A 117 6.25 10.04 -25.09
CA ALA A 117 5.23 10.95 -24.60
C ALA A 117 4.71 10.43 -23.24
N VAL A 118 4.77 11.27 -22.21
CA VAL A 118 4.31 10.94 -20.86
C VAL A 118 3.09 11.77 -20.49
N LEU A 119 2.02 11.10 -20.07
CA LEU A 119 0.80 11.72 -19.59
C LEU A 119 0.76 11.66 -18.06
N ARG A 120 0.53 12.81 -17.44
CA ARG A 120 0.21 12.93 -16.03
C ARG A 120 -1.30 12.81 -15.82
N ARG A 121 -1.70 12.05 -14.82
CA ARG A 121 -3.06 11.95 -14.30
C ARG A 121 -3.04 12.34 -12.83
N ASP A 122 -3.83 13.34 -12.49
CA ASP A 122 -4.01 13.75 -11.10
C ASP A 122 -5.10 12.92 -10.41
N ARG A 123 -4.86 12.63 -9.13
CA ARG A 123 -5.81 11.97 -8.24
C ARG A 123 -5.93 12.83 -6.98
N LEU A 124 -7.11 12.80 -6.35
CA LEU A 124 -7.41 13.58 -5.14
C LEU A 124 -7.04 15.07 -5.28
N GLY A 125 -7.52 15.72 -6.35
CA GLY A 125 -7.26 17.14 -6.58
C GLY A 125 -5.80 17.51 -6.86
N GLY A 126 -4.98 16.53 -7.29
CA GLY A 126 -3.56 16.74 -7.57
C GLY A 126 -2.66 16.52 -6.37
N VAL A 127 -3.15 15.94 -5.27
CA VAL A 127 -2.29 15.50 -4.16
C VAL A 127 -1.42 14.32 -4.58
N LEU A 128 -1.97 13.42 -5.40
CA LEU A 128 -1.26 12.28 -5.97
C LEU A 128 -1.16 12.45 -7.48
N HIS A 129 0.00 12.07 -8.01
CA HIS A 129 0.31 12.13 -9.44
C HIS A 129 0.63 10.75 -9.97
N GLU A 130 -0.03 10.38 -11.06
CA GLU A 130 0.22 9.16 -11.79
C GLU A 130 0.75 9.48 -13.19
N TYR A 131 1.75 8.74 -13.66
CA TYR A 131 2.39 8.94 -14.96
C TYR A 131 2.28 7.67 -15.82
N ARG A 132 1.83 7.82 -17.06
CA ARG A 132 1.74 6.72 -18.03
C ARG A 132 2.25 7.16 -19.39
N HIS A 133 2.66 6.22 -20.21
CA HIS A 133 3.02 6.52 -21.60
C HIS A 133 1.75 6.90 -22.38
N ALA A 134 1.82 7.91 -23.24
CA ALA A 134 0.80 8.15 -24.25
C ALA A 134 0.86 7.01 -25.28
N ALA A 135 -0.31 6.56 -25.75
CA ALA A 135 -0.41 5.54 -26.79
C ALA A 135 0.07 6.07 -28.15
#